data_AF-A0A3D2UP88-F1
#
_entry.id   AF-A0A3D2UP88-F1
#
_cell.length_a   1.000
_cell.length_b   1.000
_cell.length_c   1.000
_cell.angle_alpha   90.00
_cell.angle_beta   90.00
_cell.angle_gamma   90.00
#
_symmetry.space_group_name_H-M   'P 1'
#
loop_
_entity.id
_entity.type
_entity.pdbx_description
1 polymer ?
#
loop_
_entity_poly.entity_id
_entity_poly.type
_entity_poly.pdbx_seq_one_letter_code
_entity_poly.pdbx_strand_id
1 'polypeptide(L)'
;VSAKFISELRNAGLKDLDVDELIELSNHEVSAKYIAELKSVGFKDFDVEDLIELRNHDVSPKFIAELQALGLKNFDIDDLVELSNHGVSADYIASFQSLGFKDMDIDDLVELSNHDVKPEFVAELRELGLKDLDIDDLVEMSDHGVTSRFIAEMRELGMKQFTTEDFIDLADQGISAKFIKSMTEAGMKDLSVSDLEDLQNHGVSGKFVRELNELGFKDLKVDDLVELTIHHVTPRFIRDMRSKYSEDLTLEQLLEMRMNGVDEDLLEELRAAGIKVKG
;
A
#
# COMPACT_ATOMS: atom_id res chain seq x y z
N VAL A 1 49.79 -6.02 0.73
CA VAL A 1 50.14 -6.72 -0.53
C VAL A 1 51.32 -7.69 -0.33
N SER A 2 51.23 -8.95 -0.80
CA SER A 2 52.33 -9.94 -0.70
C SER A 2 52.86 -10.37 -2.08
N ALA A 3 54.09 -10.87 -2.17
CA ALA A 3 54.65 -11.38 -3.43
C ALA A 3 53.83 -12.53 -4.04
N LYS A 4 53.22 -13.36 -3.18
CA LYS A 4 52.30 -14.42 -3.60
C LYS A 4 51.05 -13.83 -4.26
N PHE A 5 50.40 -12.85 -3.63
CA PHE A 5 49.22 -12.17 -4.18
C PHE A 5 49.52 -11.54 -5.54
N ILE A 6 50.63 -10.82 -5.68
CA ILE A 6 51.07 -10.23 -6.96
C ILE A 6 51.23 -11.31 -8.04
N SER A 7 51.88 -12.43 -7.70
CA SER A 7 52.05 -13.55 -8.63
C SER A 7 50.70 -14.17 -9.03
N GLU A 8 49.75 -14.28 -8.11
CA GLU A 8 48.42 -14.83 -8.36
C GLU A 8 47.59 -13.91 -9.28
N LEU A 9 47.57 -12.60 -9.04
CA LEU A 9 46.89 -11.63 -9.90
C LEU A 9 47.46 -11.63 -11.33
N ARG A 10 48.79 -11.69 -11.47
CA ARG A 10 49.45 -11.82 -12.78
C ARG A 10 49.05 -13.09 -13.52
N ASN A 11 48.92 -14.21 -12.81
CA ASN A 11 48.45 -15.47 -13.39
C ASN A 11 46.97 -15.42 -13.77
N ALA A 12 46.16 -14.65 -13.03
CA ALA A 12 44.77 -14.37 -13.37
C ALA A 12 44.61 -13.38 -14.54
N GLY A 13 45.70 -12.75 -14.99
CA GLY A 13 45.75 -11.93 -16.19
C GLY A 13 45.80 -10.42 -15.95
N LEU A 14 45.75 -9.95 -14.69
CA LEU A 14 46.02 -8.55 -14.37
C LEU A 14 47.53 -8.31 -14.41
N LYS A 15 47.97 -7.62 -15.45
CA LYS A 15 49.38 -7.29 -15.70
C LYS A 15 49.55 -5.78 -15.62
N ASP A 16 50.80 -5.35 -15.46
CA ASP A 16 51.18 -3.94 -15.49
C ASP A 16 50.52 -3.06 -14.41
N LEU A 17 50.10 -3.69 -13.30
CA LEU A 17 49.56 -2.99 -12.14
C LEU A 17 50.64 -2.17 -11.42
N ASP A 18 50.29 -0.96 -11.02
CA ASP A 18 51.11 -0.15 -10.13
C ASP A 18 50.95 -0.54 -8.64
N VAL A 19 51.67 0.16 -7.76
CA VAL A 19 51.67 -0.17 -6.33
C VAL A 19 50.33 0.19 -5.68
N ASP A 20 49.69 1.26 -6.13
CA ASP A 20 48.43 1.76 -5.56
C ASP A 20 47.28 0.83 -5.96
N GLU A 21 47.18 0.44 -7.23
CA GLU A 21 46.21 -0.55 -7.73
C GLU A 21 46.34 -1.89 -6.98
N LEU A 22 47.57 -2.36 -6.72
CA LEU A 22 47.81 -3.58 -5.94
C LEU A 22 47.32 -3.46 -4.49
N ILE A 23 47.44 -2.28 -3.89
CA ILE A 23 46.96 -1.99 -2.54
C ILE A 23 45.42 -1.96 -2.53
N GLU A 24 44.80 -1.28 -3.50
CA GLU A 24 43.34 -1.18 -3.62
C GLU A 24 42.71 -2.56 -3.83
N LEU A 25 43.17 -3.34 -4.81
CA LEU A 25 42.71 -4.72 -5.03
C LEU A 25 42.84 -5.58 -3.75
N SER A 26 43.92 -5.40 -2.99
CA SER A 26 44.12 -6.11 -1.73
C SER A 26 43.18 -5.64 -0.61
N ASN A 27 42.85 -4.34 -0.55
CA ASN A 27 41.97 -3.77 0.47
C ASN A 27 40.51 -4.15 0.22
N HIS A 28 40.11 -4.22 -1.04
CA HIS A 28 38.76 -4.61 -1.48
C HIS A 28 38.60 -6.13 -1.69
N GLU A 29 39.58 -6.91 -1.21
CA GLU A 29 39.56 -8.38 -1.24
C GLU A 29 39.38 -8.99 -2.64
N VAL A 30 39.83 -8.30 -3.69
CA VAL A 30 39.84 -8.82 -5.05
C VAL A 30 40.90 -9.90 -5.17
N SER A 31 40.46 -11.16 -5.27
CA SER A 31 41.36 -12.32 -5.36
C SER A 31 41.52 -12.82 -6.79
N ALA A 32 42.65 -13.47 -7.08
CA ALA A 32 42.86 -14.17 -8.35
C ALA A 32 41.79 -15.24 -8.63
N LYS A 33 41.23 -15.85 -7.57
CA LYS A 33 40.11 -16.79 -7.68
C LYS A 33 38.84 -16.07 -8.15
N TYR A 34 38.49 -14.94 -7.54
CA TYR A 34 37.34 -14.12 -7.91
C TYR A 34 37.42 -13.69 -9.39
N ILE A 35 38.58 -13.20 -9.83
CA ILE A 35 38.86 -12.84 -11.23
C ILE A 35 38.66 -14.04 -12.17
N ALA A 36 39.17 -15.22 -11.79
CA ALA A 36 39.00 -16.43 -12.60
C ALA A 36 37.54 -16.89 -12.69
N GLU A 37 36.78 -16.74 -11.60
CA GLU A 37 35.36 -17.07 -11.55
C GLU A 37 34.51 -16.08 -12.37
N LEU A 38 34.78 -14.77 -12.31
CA LEU A 38 34.17 -13.77 -13.19
C LEU A 38 34.38 -14.12 -14.68
N LYS A 39 35.61 -14.48 -15.06
CA LYS A 39 35.93 -14.93 -16.42
C LYS A 39 35.16 -16.20 -16.82
N SER A 40 34.88 -17.08 -15.88
CA SER A 40 34.14 -18.32 -16.13
C SER A 40 32.65 -18.08 -16.41
N VAL A 41 32.08 -17.00 -15.86
CA VAL A 41 30.70 -16.55 -16.12
C VAL A 41 30.63 -15.52 -17.25
N GLY A 42 31.72 -15.36 -18.01
CA GLY A 42 31.74 -14.56 -19.23
C GLY A 42 32.18 -13.11 -19.08
N PHE A 43 32.35 -12.61 -17.85
CA PHE A 43 32.91 -11.28 -17.60
C PHE A 43 34.43 -11.30 -17.81
N LYS A 44 34.89 -10.75 -18.93
CA LYS A 44 36.30 -10.81 -19.34
C LYS A 44 36.92 -9.44 -19.59
N ASP A 45 36.08 -8.46 -19.87
CA ASP A 45 36.46 -7.08 -20.14
C ASP A 45 36.11 -6.28 -18.88
N PHE A 46 37.12 -6.05 -18.04
CA PHE A 46 37.03 -5.23 -16.84
C PHE A 46 38.40 -4.59 -16.58
N ASP A 47 38.40 -3.43 -15.96
CA ASP A 47 39.60 -2.82 -15.38
C ASP A 47 39.72 -3.09 -13.86
N VAL A 48 40.61 -2.36 -13.20
CA VAL A 48 40.84 -2.49 -11.75
C VAL A 48 39.68 -1.89 -10.95
N GLU A 49 39.13 -0.76 -11.41
CA GLU A 49 38.04 -0.04 -10.75
C GLU A 49 36.77 -0.89 -10.80
N ASP A 50 36.45 -1.48 -11.95
CA ASP A 50 35.36 -2.44 -12.16
C ASP A 50 35.38 -3.60 -11.15
N LEU A 51 36.55 -4.21 -10.93
CA LEU A 51 36.69 -5.33 -10.00
C LEU A 51 36.48 -4.90 -8.55
N ILE A 52 36.93 -3.69 -8.21
CA ILE A 52 36.75 -3.11 -6.88
C ILE A 52 35.28 -2.77 -6.65
N GLU A 53 34.61 -2.19 -7.64
CA GLU A 53 33.21 -1.82 -7.59
C GLU A 53 32.32 -3.04 -7.36
N LEU A 54 32.47 -4.08 -8.19
CA LEU A 54 31.73 -5.35 -8.00
C LEU A 54 31.94 -5.94 -6.60
N ARG A 55 33.16 -5.84 -6.04
CA ARG A 55 33.44 -6.32 -4.67
C ARG A 55 32.80 -5.45 -3.59
N ASN A 56 32.83 -4.13 -3.75
CA ASN A 56 32.25 -3.20 -2.79
C ASN A 56 30.74 -3.34 -2.68
N HIS A 57 30.10 -3.74 -3.78
CA HIS A 57 28.66 -3.95 -3.87
C HIS A 57 28.28 -5.44 -3.79
N ASP A 58 29.14 -6.28 -3.21
CA ASP A 58 28.88 -7.71 -2.94
C ASP A 58 28.45 -8.55 -4.17
N VAL A 59 28.80 -8.11 -5.38
CA VAL A 59 28.50 -8.83 -6.62
C VAL A 59 29.39 -10.06 -6.75
N SER A 60 28.76 -11.24 -6.67
CA SER A 60 29.46 -12.52 -6.74
C SER A 60 29.35 -13.17 -8.14
N PRO A 61 30.35 -13.97 -8.59
CA PRO A 61 30.23 -14.74 -9.82
C PRO A 61 29.06 -15.73 -9.78
N LYS A 62 28.70 -16.21 -8.58
CA LYS A 62 27.51 -17.05 -8.38
C LYS A 62 26.23 -16.29 -8.72
N PHE A 63 26.08 -15.07 -8.20
CA PHE A 63 24.93 -14.21 -8.49
C PHE A 63 24.79 -13.96 -10.00
N ILE A 64 25.89 -13.59 -10.68
CA ILE A 64 25.90 -13.42 -12.14
C ILE A 64 25.46 -14.70 -12.87
N ALA A 65 25.97 -15.87 -12.46
CA ALA A 65 25.59 -17.15 -13.07
C ALA A 65 24.10 -17.48 -12.85
N GLU A 66 23.54 -17.14 -11.70
CA GLU A 66 22.12 -17.34 -11.38
C GLU A 66 21.23 -16.41 -12.24
N LEU A 67 21.60 -15.13 -12.38
CA LEU A 67 20.91 -14.22 -13.31
C LEU A 67 20.93 -14.75 -14.75
N GLN A 68 22.09 -15.20 -15.23
CA GLN A 68 22.23 -15.81 -16.56
C GLN A 68 21.35 -17.05 -16.75
N ALA A 69 21.18 -17.85 -15.71
CA ALA A 69 20.31 -19.04 -15.74
C ALA A 69 18.83 -18.67 -15.81
N LEU A 70 18.43 -17.50 -15.30
CA LEU A 70 17.09 -16.93 -15.40
C LEU A 70 16.82 -16.24 -16.74
N GLY A 71 17.78 -16.27 -17.66
CA GLY A 71 17.64 -15.71 -19.00
C GLY A 71 17.98 -14.22 -19.09
N LEU A 72 18.21 -13.57 -17.96
CA LEU A 72 18.79 -12.24 -17.85
C LEU A 72 20.21 -12.30 -18.46
N LYS A 73 20.50 -11.47 -19.46
CA LYS A 73 21.80 -11.43 -20.16
C LYS A 73 22.11 -10.02 -20.60
N ASN A 74 23.38 -9.76 -20.92
CA ASN A 74 23.89 -8.49 -21.46
C ASN A 74 23.81 -7.32 -20.48
N PHE A 75 23.95 -7.58 -19.18
CA PHE A 75 24.15 -6.52 -18.19
C PHE A 75 25.56 -5.95 -18.31
N ASP A 76 25.68 -4.66 -18.03
CA ASP A 76 26.96 -4.07 -17.68
C ASP A 76 27.24 -4.20 -16.16
N ILE A 77 28.30 -3.54 -15.70
CA ILE A 77 28.69 -3.59 -14.29
C ILE A 77 27.73 -2.79 -13.42
N ASP A 78 27.25 -1.65 -13.92
CA ASP A 78 26.32 -0.77 -13.22
C ASP A 78 25.02 -1.52 -12.94
N ASP A 79 24.48 -2.25 -13.92
CA ASP A 79 23.29 -3.09 -13.75
C ASP A 79 23.43 -4.12 -12.61
N LEU A 80 24.59 -4.79 -12.53
CA LEU A 80 24.84 -5.80 -11.50
C LEU A 80 24.96 -5.18 -10.10
N VAL A 81 25.62 -4.02 -10.03
CA VAL A 81 25.77 -3.23 -8.82
C VAL A 81 24.42 -2.73 -8.35
N GLU A 82 23.58 -2.24 -9.26
CA GLU A 82 22.25 -1.73 -8.97
C GLU A 82 21.34 -2.83 -8.39
N LEU A 83 21.23 -3.98 -9.08
CA LEU A 83 20.48 -5.13 -8.56
C LEU A 83 20.95 -5.54 -7.15
N SER A 84 22.28 -5.57 -6.94
CA SER A 84 22.85 -5.96 -5.65
C SER A 84 22.52 -4.95 -4.55
N ASN A 85 22.69 -3.66 -4.82
CA ASN A 85 22.41 -2.57 -3.88
C ASN A 85 20.95 -2.50 -3.47
N HIS A 86 20.05 -2.79 -4.41
CA HIS A 86 18.61 -2.82 -4.18
C HIS A 86 18.11 -4.18 -3.68
N GLY A 87 19.00 -5.11 -3.35
CA GLY A 87 18.65 -6.39 -2.72
C GLY A 87 17.91 -7.36 -3.66
N VAL A 88 17.99 -7.16 -4.97
CA VAL A 88 17.33 -7.99 -5.97
C VAL A 88 18.10 -9.31 -6.11
N SER A 89 17.53 -10.38 -5.56
CA SER A 89 18.11 -11.72 -5.63
C SER A 89 17.62 -12.53 -6.83
N ALA A 90 18.37 -13.55 -7.23
CA ALA A 90 17.93 -14.50 -8.26
C ALA A 90 16.62 -15.22 -7.86
N ASP A 91 16.44 -15.56 -6.58
CA ASP A 91 15.21 -16.18 -6.09
C ASP A 91 14.00 -15.23 -6.19
N TYR A 92 14.21 -13.93 -5.95
CA TYR A 92 13.20 -12.89 -6.11
C TYR A 92 12.74 -12.80 -7.57
N ILE A 93 13.69 -12.67 -8.51
CA ILE A 93 13.42 -12.65 -9.95
C ILE A 93 12.68 -13.93 -10.40
N ALA A 94 13.17 -15.11 -9.99
CA ALA A 94 12.56 -16.39 -10.33
C ALA A 94 11.11 -16.49 -9.84
N SER A 95 10.83 -15.96 -8.66
CA SER A 95 9.48 -15.94 -8.08
C SER A 95 8.53 -15.10 -8.92
N PHE A 96 8.93 -13.89 -9.33
CA PHE A 96 8.14 -13.05 -10.24
C PHE A 96 7.94 -13.70 -11.62
N GLN A 97 8.98 -14.29 -12.21
CA GLN A 97 8.87 -15.04 -13.47
C GLN A 97 7.86 -16.21 -13.37
N SER A 98 7.80 -16.87 -12.22
CA SER A 98 6.84 -17.96 -11.96
C SER A 98 5.39 -17.46 -11.86
N LEU A 99 5.21 -16.21 -11.43
CA LEU A 99 3.92 -15.53 -11.33
C LEU A 99 3.45 -14.94 -12.66
N GLY A 100 4.33 -14.91 -13.67
CA GLY A 100 4.01 -14.50 -15.04
C GLY A 100 4.76 -13.28 -15.54
N PHE A 101 5.53 -12.61 -14.67
CA PHE A 101 6.34 -11.45 -15.01
C PHE A 101 7.68 -11.90 -15.60
N LYS A 102 7.67 -12.28 -16.89
CA LYS A 102 8.83 -12.90 -17.55
C LYS A 102 9.74 -11.91 -18.28
N ASP A 103 9.18 -10.78 -18.68
CA ASP A 103 9.82 -9.79 -19.53
C ASP A 103 10.08 -8.50 -18.73
N MET A 104 10.66 -8.63 -17.53
CA MET A 104 11.07 -7.50 -16.68
C MET A 104 12.49 -7.08 -17.06
N ASP A 105 12.73 -5.78 -17.18
CA ASP A 105 14.09 -5.24 -17.27
C ASP A 105 14.71 -5.01 -15.88
N ILE A 106 15.89 -4.37 -15.83
CA ILE A 106 16.60 -4.12 -14.56
C ILE A 106 15.87 -3.06 -13.73
N ASP A 107 15.40 -2.00 -14.39
CA ASP A 107 14.68 -0.90 -13.74
C ASP A 107 13.40 -1.42 -13.09
N ASP A 108 12.63 -2.26 -13.80
CA ASP A 108 11.43 -2.95 -13.29
C ASP A 108 11.71 -3.73 -11.99
N LEU A 109 12.81 -4.51 -11.98
CA LEU A 109 13.19 -5.34 -10.84
C LEU A 109 13.60 -4.52 -9.63
N VAL A 110 14.34 -3.44 -9.88
CA VAL A 110 14.80 -2.49 -8.87
C VAL A 110 13.62 -1.72 -8.30
N GLU A 111 12.67 -1.29 -9.15
CA GLU A 111 11.45 -0.60 -8.74
C GLU A 111 10.59 -1.47 -7.82
N LEU A 112 10.27 -2.70 -8.23
CA LEU A 112 9.54 -3.66 -7.38
C LEU A 112 10.21 -3.83 -6.01
N SER A 113 11.55 -3.92 -5.99
CA SER A 113 12.30 -4.09 -4.74
C SER A 113 12.29 -2.83 -3.86
N ASN A 114 12.46 -1.64 -4.45
CA ASN A 114 12.44 -0.36 -3.75
C ASN A 114 11.10 -0.06 -3.09
N HIS A 115 10.02 -0.51 -3.70
CA HIS A 115 8.66 -0.34 -3.23
C HIS A 115 8.14 -1.55 -2.42
N ASP A 116 9.06 -2.39 -1.94
CA ASP A 116 8.77 -3.54 -1.06
C ASP A 116 7.72 -4.53 -1.64
N VAL A 117 7.61 -4.63 -2.97
CA VAL A 117 6.63 -5.51 -3.63
C VAL A 117 7.07 -6.96 -3.50
N LYS A 118 6.32 -7.77 -2.75
CA LYS A 118 6.69 -9.17 -2.48
C LYS A 118 6.04 -10.13 -3.47
N PRO A 119 6.74 -11.17 -3.98
CA PRO A 119 6.12 -12.21 -4.79
C PRO A 119 4.90 -12.87 -4.11
N GLU A 120 4.92 -13.02 -2.78
CA GLU A 120 3.79 -13.55 -2.02
C GLU A 120 2.55 -12.65 -2.13
N PHE A 121 2.74 -11.32 -2.06
CA PHE A 121 1.64 -10.36 -2.23
C PHE A 121 1.00 -10.53 -3.61
N VAL A 122 1.81 -10.57 -4.67
CA VAL A 122 1.35 -10.77 -6.05
C VAL A 122 0.62 -12.12 -6.22
N ALA A 123 1.14 -13.19 -5.61
CA ALA A 123 0.48 -14.50 -5.63
C ALA A 123 -0.92 -14.44 -5.00
N GLU A 124 -1.04 -13.81 -3.83
CA GLU A 124 -2.31 -13.63 -3.12
C GLU A 124 -3.30 -12.77 -3.92
N LEU A 125 -2.84 -11.69 -4.57
CA LEU A 125 -3.68 -10.89 -5.47
C LEU A 125 -4.26 -11.73 -6.62
N ARG A 126 -3.44 -12.61 -7.23
CA ARG A 126 -3.89 -13.53 -8.30
C ARG A 126 -4.89 -14.56 -7.81
N GLU A 127 -4.75 -15.07 -6.58
CA GLU A 127 -5.73 -15.96 -5.93
C GLU A 127 -7.05 -15.25 -5.65
N LEU A 128 -6.98 -13.97 -5.27
CA LEU A 128 -8.12 -13.08 -5.21
C LEU A 128 -8.65 -12.75 -6.62
N GLY A 129 -7.98 -13.15 -7.70
CA GLY A 129 -8.48 -12.95 -9.06
C GLY A 129 -8.15 -11.59 -9.67
N LEU A 130 -7.26 -10.82 -9.04
CA LEU A 130 -6.56 -9.69 -9.67
C LEU A 130 -5.37 -10.26 -10.44
N LYS A 131 -5.60 -10.64 -11.71
CA LYS A 131 -4.62 -11.39 -12.51
C LYS A 131 -3.91 -10.57 -13.58
N ASP A 132 -4.52 -9.46 -13.95
CA ASP A 132 -4.11 -8.58 -15.05
C ASP A 132 -3.58 -7.27 -14.44
N LEU A 133 -2.57 -7.37 -13.58
CA LEU A 133 -1.87 -6.24 -12.96
C LEU A 133 -0.50 -6.09 -13.62
N ASP A 134 -0.12 -4.87 -13.95
CA ASP A 134 1.25 -4.54 -14.36
C ASP A 134 2.12 -4.19 -13.13
N ILE A 135 3.37 -3.76 -13.37
CA ILE A 135 4.31 -3.43 -12.28
C ILE A 135 3.87 -2.17 -11.56
N ASP A 136 3.44 -1.14 -12.30
CA ASP A 136 2.94 0.12 -11.76
C ASP A 136 1.77 -0.12 -10.80
N ASP A 137 0.79 -0.95 -11.19
CA ASP A 137 -0.33 -1.34 -10.33
C ASP A 137 0.15 -1.96 -9.00
N LEU A 138 1.16 -2.84 -9.05
CA LEU A 138 1.70 -3.52 -7.87
C LEU A 138 2.45 -2.57 -6.95
N VAL A 139 3.21 -1.65 -7.53
CA VAL A 139 3.98 -0.61 -6.84
C VAL A 139 3.02 0.35 -6.15
N GLU A 140 2.03 0.89 -6.85
CA GLU A 140 1.03 1.81 -6.28
C GLU A 140 0.28 1.14 -5.12
N MET A 141 -0.20 -0.09 -5.30
CA MET A 141 -0.87 -0.80 -4.22
C MET A 141 0.03 -1.00 -2.99
N SER A 142 1.33 -1.27 -3.19
CA SER A 142 2.29 -1.43 -2.09
C SER A 142 2.53 -0.11 -1.35
N ASP A 143 2.79 0.97 -2.09
CA ASP A 143 3.06 2.31 -1.56
C ASP A 143 1.90 2.87 -0.74
N HIS A 144 0.68 2.64 -1.22
CA HIS A 144 -0.55 3.06 -0.55
C HIS A 144 -0.99 2.07 0.56
N GLY A 145 -0.19 1.06 0.86
CA GLY A 145 -0.42 0.15 1.98
C GLY A 145 -1.61 -0.79 1.79
N VAL A 146 -2.00 -1.04 0.54
CA VAL A 146 -3.06 -2.00 0.21
C VAL A 146 -2.55 -3.41 0.47
N THR A 147 -3.29 -4.19 1.26
CA THR A 147 -2.93 -5.57 1.57
C THR A 147 -3.89 -6.57 0.94
N SER A 148 -3.40 -7.76 0.59
CA SER A 148 -4.23 -8.89 0.14
C SER A 148 -5.36 -9.20 1.14
N ARG A 149 -5.06 -9.11 2.43
CA ARG A 149 -6.05 -9.27 3.52
C ARG A 149 -7.15 -8.22 3.43
N PHE A 150 -6.80 -6.95 3.24
CA PHE A 150 -7.78 -5.87 3.11
C PHE A 150 -8.73 -6.14 1.94
N ILE A 151 -8.19 -6.48 0.76
CA ILE A 151 -8.96 -6.82 -0.43
C ILE A 151 -9.88 -8.04 -0.18
N ALA A 152 -9.36 -9.07 0.48
CA ALA A 152 -10.13 -10.26 0.83
C ALA A 152 -11.32 -9.93 1.74
N GLU A 153 -11.10 -9.15 2.80
CA GLU A 153 -12.15 -8.70 3.73
C GLU A 153 -13.22 -7.87 3.00
N MET A 154 -12.82 -6.98 2.08
CA MET A 154 -13.77 -6.19 1.28
C MET A 154 -14.63 -7.05 0.34
N ARG A 155 -14.03 -8.07 -0.29
CA ARG A 155 -14.76 -9.01 -1.16
C ARG A 155 -15.75 -9.88 -0.38
N GLU A 156 -15.41 -10.27 0.84
CA GLU A 156 -16.32 -10.97 1.75
C GLU A 156 -17.51 -10.10 2.16
N LEU A 157 -17.31 -8.78 2.27
CA LEU A 157 -18.37 -7.80 2.51
C LEU A 157 -19.21 -7.49 1.28
N GLY A 158 -18.91 -8.12 0.14
CA GLY A 158 -19.68 -7.98 -1.10
C GLY A 158 -19.17 -6.93 -2.06
N MET A 159 -18.05 -6.25 -1.74
CA MET A 159 -17.42 -5.24 -2.60
C MET A 159 -16.59 -5.88 -3.71
N LYS A 160 -17.25 -6.67 -4.56
CA LYS A 160 -16.61 -7.43 -5.64
C LYS A 160 -16.32 -6.60 -6.88
N GLN A 161 -16.93 -5.41 -6.96
CA GLN A 161 -16.82 -4.49 -8.07
C GLN A 161 -15.66 -3.51 -7.96
N PHE A 162 -15.01 -3.43 -6.78
CA PHE A 162 -13.92 -2.48 -6.55
C PHE A 162 -12.69 -2.80 -7.41
N THR A 163 -12.15 -1.76 -8.02
CA THR A 163 -10.88 -1.76 -8.78
C THR A 163 -9.68 -1.67 -7.85
N THR A 164 -8.46 -1.73 -8.39
CA THR A 164 -7.22 -1.42 -7.65
C THR A 164 -7.25 0.00 -7.11
N GLU A 165 -7.62 0.97 -7.96
CA GLU A 165 -7.82 2.37 -7.57
C GLU A 165 -8.79 2.52 -6.40
N ASP A 166 -9.95 1.85 -6.44
CA ASP A 166 -10.92 1.90 -5.33
C ASP A 166 -10.30 1.39 -4.01
N PHE A 167 -9.41 0.38 -4.06
CA PHE A 167 -8.72 -0.11 -2.85
C PHE A 167 -7.66 0.87 -2.36
N ILE A 168 -6.97 1.56 -3.27
CA ILE A 168 -5.99 2.60 -2.96
C ILE A 168 -6.69 3.78 -2.28
N ASP A 169 -7.75 4.31 -2.88
CA ASP A 169 -8.55 5.41 -2.32
C ASP A 169 -9.02 5.09 -0.90
N LEU A 170 -9.60 3.90 -0.69
CA LEU A 170 -10.06 3.48 0.63
C LEU A 170 -8.91 3.34 1.64
N ALA A 171 -7.74 2.86 1.21
CA ALA A 171 -6.56 2.72 2.07
C ALA A 171 -6.03 4.09 2.50
N ASP A 172 -5.92 5.04 1.56
CA ASP A 172 -5.47 6.40 1.79
C ASP A 172 -6.38 7.17 2.75
N GLN A 173 -7.70 6.99 2.62
CA GLN A 173 -8.68 7.58 3.52
C GLN A 173 -8.79 6.83 4.87
N GLY A 174 -8.05 5.74 5.06
CA GLY A 174 -8.06 4.93 6.27
C GLY A 174 -9.39 4.20 6.50
N ILE A 175 -10.15 3.94 5.45
CA ILE A 175 -11.46 3.28 5.50
C ILE A 175 -11.27 1.77 5.64
N SER A 176 -11.43 1.28 6.87
CA SER A 176 -11.26 -0.15 7.18
C SER A 176 -12.45 -1.03 6.78
N ALA A 177 -12.21 -2.31 6.51
CA ALA A 177 -13.28 -3.30 6.33
C ALA A 177 -14.22 -3.39 7.56
N LYS A 178 -13.71 -3.13 8.76
CA LYS A 178 -14.52 -3.03 9.98
C LYS A 178 -15.54 -1.88 9.93
N PHE A 179 -15.15 -0.73 9.38
CA PHE A 179 -16.05 0.41 9.19
C PHE A 179 -17.17 0.05 8.21
N ILE A 180 -16.81 -0.48 7.02
CA ILE A 180 -17.77 -0.91 6.00
C ILE A 180 -18.73 -1.95 6.57
N LYS A 181 -18.20 -2.99 7.25
CA LYS A 181 -19.01 -4.00 7.93
C LYS A 181 -20.02 -3.38 8.91
N SER A 182 -19.59 -2.41 9.72
CA SER A 182 -20.48 -1.72 10.66
C SER A 182 -21.60 -0.96 9.95
N MET A 183 -21.34 -0.39 8.76
CA MET A 183 -22.35 0.27 7.93
C MET A 183 -23.31 -0.74 7.31
N THR A 184 -22.79 -1.84 6.77
CA THR A 184 -23.60 -2.96 6.23
C THR A 184 -24.52 -3.55 7.29
N GLU A 185 -24.02 -3.79 8.51
CA GLU A 185 -24.82 -4.26 9.65
C GLU A 185 -25.86 -3.22 10.12
N ALA A 186 -25.62 -1.94 9.86
CA ALA A 186 -26.59 -0.89 10.11
C ALA A 186 -27.66 -0.76 9.02
N GLY A 187 -27.56 -1.55 7.95
CA GLY A 187 -28.51 -1.57 6.84
C GLY A 187 -28.10 -0.73 5.64
N MET A 188 -26.94 -0.05 5.68
CA MET A 188 -26.40 0.68 4.53
C MET A 188 -25.78 -0.31 3.54
N LYS A 189 -26.37 -0.43 2.36
CA LYS A 189 -25.91 -1.34 1.29
C LYS A 189 -25.60 -0.53 0.04
N ASP A 190 -24.87 -1.15 -0.88
CA ASP A 190 -24.57 -0.59 -2.20
C ASP A 190 -23.89 0.80 -2.16
N LEU A 191 -23.04 1.01 -1.15
CA LEU A 191 -22.24 2.24 -0.98
C LEU A 191 -21.11 2.28 -2.01
N SER A 192 -20.96 3.42 -2.68
CA SER A 192 -19.78 3.74 -3.49
C SER A 192 -18.57 4.09 -2.60
N VAL A 193 -17.38 4.21 -3.21
CA VAL A 193 -16.18 4.72 -2.51
C VAL A 193 -16.45 6.12 -1.96
N SER A 194 -16.96 7.04 -2.81
CA SER A 194 -17.34 8.40 -2.39
C SER A 194 -18.34 8.42 -1.22
N ASP A 195 -19.31 7.51 -1.19
CA ASP A 195 -20.25 7.42 -0.06
C ASP A 195 -19.54 7.04 1.24
N LEU A 196 -18.60 6.08 1.17
CA LEU A 196 -17.84 5.62 2.32
C LEU A 196 -16.92 6.71 2.85
N GLU A 197 -16.30 7.47 1.96
CA GLU A 197 -15.50 8.65 2.27
C GLU A 197 -16.32 9.73 2.96
N ASP A 198 -17.48 10.09 2.40
CA ASP A 198 -18.35 11.10 2.99
C ASP A 198 -18.80 10.71 4.39
N LEU A 199 -19.20 9.44 4.59
CA LEU A 199 -19.57 8.92 5.90
C LEU A 199 -18.39 8.98 6.90
N GLN A 200 -17.19 8.55 6.46
CA GLN A 200 -15.99 8.53 7.31
C GLN A 200 -15.54 9.95 7.69
N ASN A 201 -15.48 10.86 6.71
CA ASN A 201 -15.03 12.24 6.86
C ASN A 201 -15.95 13.05 7.78
N HIS A 202 -17.25 12.77 7.76
CA HIS A 202 -18.24 13.43 8.62
C HIS A 202 -18.53 12.67 9.92
N GLY A 203 -17.74 11.64 10.25
CA GLY A 203 -17.83 10.91 11.50
C GLY A 203 -19.13 10.12 11.68
N VAL A 204 -19.81 9.79 10.58
CA VAL A 204 -20.99 8.94 10.60
C VAL A 204 -20.54 7.54 10.99
N SER A 205 -21.16 6.96 12.03
CA SER A 205 -20.83 5.60 12.48
C SER A 205 -22.01 4.66 12.28
N GLY A 206 -21.75 3.36 12.03
CA GLY A 206 -22.85 2.40 11.95
C GLY A 206 -23.66 2.29 13.25
N LYS A 207 -23.07 2.63 14.41
CA LYS A 207 -23.82 2.76 15.66
C LYS A 207 -24.84 3.90 15.58
N PHE A 208 -24.45 5.07 15.09
CA PHE A 208 -25.34 6.20 14.88
C PHE A 208 -26.50 5.82 13.94
N VAL A 209 -26.21 5.18 12.81
CA VAL A 209 -27.24 4.71 11.86
C VAL A 209 -28.19 3.70 12.52
N ARG A 210 -27.68 2.73 13.31
CA ARG A 210 -28.52 1.78 14.05
C ARG A 210 -29.43 2.46 15.07
N GLU A 211 -28.93 3.45 15.81
CA GLU A 211 -29.75 4.19 16.77
C GLU A 211 -30.86 5.00 16.09
N LEU A 212 -30.59 5.62 14.93
CA LEU A 212 -31.64 6.29 14.14
C LEU A 212 -32.69 5.29 13.64
N ASN A 213 -32.24 4.12 13.18
CA ASN A 213 -33.12 3.02 12.81
C ASN A 213 -34.02 2.56 13.97
N GLU A 214 -33.49 2.45 15.19
CA GLU A 214 -34.28 2.10 16.40
C GLU A 214 -35.29 3.19 16.78
N LEU A 215 -34.98 4.46 16.49
CA LEU A 215 -35.89 5.60 16.64
C LEU A 215 -36.95 5.69 15.53
N GLY A 216 -36.96 4.73 14.60
CA GLY A 216 -37.96 4.65 13.53
C GLY A 216 -37.61 5.42 12.26
N PHE A 217 -36.44 6.06 12.18
CA PHE A 217 -35.96 6.66 10.94
C PHE A 217 -35.28 5.58 10.09
N LYS A 218 -36.00 5.11 9.07
CA LYS A 218 -35.55 4.07 8.14
C LYS A 218 -35.17 4.70 6.80
N ASP A 219 -34.43 3.94 5.99
CA ASP A 219 -34.10 4.27 4.59
C ASP A 219 -33.40 5.64 4.43
N LEU A 220 -32.56 6.01 5.41
CA LEU A 220 -31.76 7.23 5.38
C LEU A 220 -30.68 7.16 4.31
N LYS A 221 -30.51 8.24 3.56
CA LYS A 221 -29.43 8.39 2.58
C LYS A 221 -28.15 8.87 3.25
N VAL A 222 -27.03 8.74 2.54
CA VAL A 222 -25.72 9.22 2.99
C VAL A 222 -25.78 10.72 3.30
N ASP A 223 -26.34 11.53 2.40
CA ASP A 223 -26.52 12.97 2.59
C ASP A 223 -27.29 13.30 3.87
N ASP A 224 -28.39 12.58 4.14
CA ASP A 224 -29.19 12.79 5.35
C ASP A 224 -28.34 12.55 6.61
N LEU A 225 -27.54 11.47 6.62
CA LEU A 225 -26.69 11.12 7.76
C LEU A 225 -25.58 12.14 7.98
N VAL A 226 -24.96 12.59 6.90
CA VAL A 226 -23.92 13.63 6.92
C VAL A 226 -24.47 14.94 7.44
N GLU A 227 -25.63 15.38 6.96
CA GLU A 227 -26.26 16.62 7.39
C GLU A 227 -26.59 16.59 8.89
N LEU A 228 -27.10 15.46 9.40
CA LEU A 228 -27.35 15.29 10.83
C LEU A 228 -26.07 15.37 11.67
N THR A 229 -24.96 14.77 11.23
CA THR A 229 -23.71 14.83 12.00
C THR A 229 -23.10 16.22 11.99
N ILE A 230 -23.11 16.92 10.85
CA ILE A 230 -22.67 18.32 10.70
C ILE A 230 -23.42 19.23 11.67
N HIS A 231 -24.75 19.07 11.76
CA HIS A 231 -25.59 19.89 12.65
C HIS A 231 -25.68 19.35 14.08
N HIS A 232 -24.97 18.27 14.41
CA HIS A 232 -24.98 17.64 15.74
C HIS A 232 -26.38 17.18 16.19
N VAL A 233 -27.20 16.69 15.26
CA VAL A 233 -28.49 16.06 15.55
C VAL A 233 -28.23 14.62 16.02
N THR A 234 -28.03 14.47 17.33
CA THR A 234 -27.69 13.16 17.95
C THR A 234 -28.95 12.35 18.30
N PRO A 235 -28.87 11.01 18.43
CA PRO A 235 -30.00 10.22 18.88
C PRO A 235 -30.51 10.62 20.28
N ARG A 236 -29.62 11.14 21.14
CA ARG A 236 -30.02 11.73 22.42
C ARG A 236 -30.89 12.97 22.21
N PHE A 237 -30.43 13.93 21.41
CA PHE A 237 -31.20 15.12 21.06
C PHE A 237 -32.58 14.75 20.51
N ILE A 238 -32.65 13.77 19.60
CA ILE A 238 -33.93 13.33 19.03
C ILE A 238 -34.87 12.76 20.10
N ARG A 239 -34.38 11.90 21.01
CA ARG A 239 -35.18 11.35 22.12
C ARG A 239 -35.68 12.45 23.05
N ASP A 240 -34.81 13.38 23.43
CA ASP A 240 -35.14 14.48 24.34
C ASP A 240 -36.23 15.38 23.71
N MET A 241 -36.10 15.69 22.42
CA MET A 241 -37.06 16.50 21.69
C MET A 241 -38.41 15.80 21.53
N ARG A 242 -38.43 14.52 21.16
CA ARG A 242 -39.67 13.76 21.01
C ARG A 242 -40.43 13.61 22.32
N SER A 243 -39.71 13.26 23.40
CA SER A 243 -40.29 13.08 24.72
C SER A 243 -40.86 14.38 25.31
N LYS A 244 -40.17 15.50 25.12
CA LYS A 244 -40.58 16.79 25.70
C LYS A 244 -41.60 17.55 24.87
N TYR A 245 -41.61 17.38 23.55
CA TYR A 245 -42.39 18.24 22.65
C TYR A 245 -43.45 17.47 21.86
N SER A 246 -43.04 16.52 21.02
CA SER A 246 -43.96 15.69 20.24
C SER A 246 -43.26 14.44 19.72
N GLU A 247 -43.83 13.26 19.97
CA GLU A 247 -43.31 11.98 19.47
C GLU A 247 -43.31 11.91 17.93
N ASP A 248 -44.14 12.73 17.27
CA ASP A 248 -44.31 12.74 15.81
C ASP A 248 -43.28 13.62 15.06
N LEU A 249 -42.32 14.25 15.78
CA LEU A 249 -41.30 15.10 15.14
C LEU A 249 -40.53 14.33 14.07
N THR A 250 -40.50 14.88 12.85
CA THR A 250 -39.75 14.34 11.72
C THR A 250 -38.26 14.70 11.83
N LEU A 251 -37.44 13.98 11.08
CA LEU A 251 -36.00 14.23 11.04
C LEU A 251 -35.68 15.63 10.50
N GLU A 252 -36.41 16.06 9.47
CA GLU A 252 -36.32 17.39 8.88
C GLU A 252 -36.66 18.50 9.90
N GLN A 253 -37.73 18.32 10.68
CA GLN A 253 -38.09 19.28 11.73
C GLN A 253 -37.02 19.34 12.84
N LEU A 254 -36.47 18.18 13.24
CA LEU A 254 -35.42 18.11 14.26
C LEU A 254 -34.12 18.77 13.77
N LEU A 255 -33.79 18.57 12.51
CA LEU A 255 -32.67 19.23 11.85
C LEU A 255 -32.87 20.74 11.77
N GLU A 256 -34.04 21.21 11.31
CA GLU A 256 -34.36 22.64 11.23
C GLU A 256 -34.30 23.31 12.61
N MET A 257 -34.84 22.65 13.64
CA MET A 257 -34.72 23.11 15.02
C MET A 257 -33.24 23.29 15.40
N ARG A 258 -32.42 22.27 15.15
CA ARG A 258 -31.00 22.30 15.49
C ARG A 258 -30.23 23.39 14.73
N MET A 259 -30.48 23.55 13.43
CA MET A 259 -29.88 24.60 12.59
C MET A 259 -30.23 26.01 13.06
N ASN A 260 -31.43 26.20 13.59
CA ASN A 260 -31.89 27.49 14.12
C ASN A 260 -31.50 27.71 15.59
N GLY A 261 -30.62 26.87 16.16
CA GLY A 261 -30.20 26.97 17.56
C GLY A 261 -31.30 26.64 18.55
N VAL A 262 -32.35 25.94 18.12
CA VAL A 262 -33.42 25.46 18.97
C VAL A 262 -32.94 24.18 19.66
N ASP A 263 -32.54 24.33 20.92
CA ASP A 263 -32.17 23.24 21.80
C ASP A 263 -33.13 23.10 22.98
N GLU A 264 -32.81 22.15 23.86
CA GLU A 264 -33.60 21.85 25.05
C GLU A 264 -33.77 23.07 25.95
N ASP A 265 -32.68 23.82 26.18
CA ASP A 265 -32.63 24.98 27.07
C ASP A 265 -33.50 26.12 26.52
N LEU A 266 -33.32 26.47 25.23
CA LEU A 266 -34.10 27.54 24.60
C LEU A 266 -35.60 27.21 24.62
N LEU A 267 -35.97 25.96 24.36
CA LEU A 267 -37.37 25.56 24.35
C LEU A 267 -38.00 25.56 25.75
N GLU A 268 -37.23 25.24 26.80
CA GLU A 268 -37.67 25.40 28.19
C GLU A 268 -37.89 26.87 28.55
N GLU A 269 -36.99 27.77 28.12
CA GLU A 269 -37.15 29.21 28.31
C GLU A 269 -38.40 29.75 27.61
N LEU A 270 -38.63 29.36 26.36
CA LEU A 270 -39.82 29.76 25.60
C LEU A 270 -41.11 29.29 26.30
N ARG A 271 -41.13 28.07 26.84
CA ARG A 271 -42.27 27.56 27.63
C ARG A 271 -42.45 28.32 28.94
N ALA A 272 -41.38 28.60 29.67
CA ALA A 272 -41.43 29.40 30.89
C ALA A 272 -41.95 30.83 30.62
N ALA A 273 -41.67 31.36 29.44
CA ALA A 273 -42.19 32.63 28.94
C ALA A 273 -43.65 32.55 28.41
N GLY A 274 -44.29 31.37 28.43
CA GLY A 274 -45.65 31.16 27.95
C GLY A 274 -45.80 31.14 26.42
N ILE A 275 -44.69 31.06 25.68
CA ILE A 275 -44.67 30.97 24.23
C ILE A 275 -45.02 29.54 23.82
N LYS A 276 -46.08 29.39 23.03
CA LYS A 276 -46.48 28.09 22.49
C LYS A 276 -45.57 27.70 21.34
N VAL A 277 -44.69 26.72 21.58
CA VAL A 277 -43.98 26.01 20.53
C VAL A 277 -44.98 25.04 19.90
N LYS A 278 -45.32 25.24 18.62
CA LYS A 278 -46.11 24.26 17.88
C LYS A 278 -45.19 23.12 17.46
N GLY A 279 -45.61 21.89 17.74
CA GLY A 279 -45.00 20.69 17.15
C GLY A 279 -45.39 20.53 15.69
#